data_AF-A0A4R5E1U1-F1
#
_entry.id   AF-A0A4R5E1U1-F1
#
_cell.length_a   1.000
_cell.length_b   1.000
_cell.length_c   1.000
_cell.angle_alpha   90.00
_cell.angle_beta   90.00
_cell.angle_gamma   90.00
#
_symmetry.space_group_name_H-M   'P 1'
#
loop_
_entity.id
_entity.type
_entity.pdbx_description
1 polymer ?
#
loop_
_entity_poly.entity_id
_entity_poly.type
_entity_poly.pdbx_seq_one_letter_code
_entity_poly.pdbx_strand_id
1 'polypeptide(L)'
;MAVGLAAGYAGLLLGGRTVTPVGPTDVQLSLRPSLHGGTTLELPPLGSLQLDTHWAPVSLEASITDVRPEQAQLLIENGTEVDRLTDQITEQIRDGIVTVLVRAALIALLAGFLAGLVVFRSWRRAFLGMASAALGLTGVIILSWATFNPHSIAEPRYTGLLANAPQIVGDARSIVERFSEYRAQLARLVGNVSELYTTTSTLPTYEPDPSTLRVLHVSDIHLNPAAWNVIKSVTTQFKVDLIIDTGDLMDHGSAAEDRFADDISDLKVPYVYVRGNHDSKGTEEAVADQENAVVLDNETREVKGLRIYGVGDPRYTPDKSTRDDFTGAGQIRAEGLRLAAELRETGTVPDIVAAHDPTEGEAFSGVTPLVLGGHTHARSTKLLPTGTRLFVQGSTGGAGLRGLEHEEPTPIELSVLYFSRATNRLQGWDDLRLGGLGLTSAQIERRLEPDPDRTIDPSP
;
A
#
# COMPACT_ATOMS: atom_id res chain seq x y z
N MET A 1 3.93 -52.41 -27.61
CA MET A 1 3.31 -51.46 -26.66
C MET A 1 4.33 -50.92 -25.68
N ALA A 2 4.96 -51.74 -24.83
CA ALA A 2 5.98 -51.29 -23.86
C ALA A 2 7.11 -50.44 -24.48
N VAL A 3 7.68 -50.88 -25.60
CA VAL A 3 8.73 -50.13 -26.34
C VAL A 3 8.24 -48.75 -26.78
N GLY A 4 7.01 -48.65 -27.28
CA GLY A 4 6.44 -47.38 -27.75
C GLY A 4 6.14 -46.42 -26.61
N LEU A 5 5.62 -46.93 -25.49
CA LEU A 5 5.38 -46.13 -24.28
C LEU A 5 6.69 -45.62 -23.67
N ALA A 6 7.70 -46.49 -23.51
CA ALA A 6 9.00 -46.10 -22.98
C ALA A 6 9.71 -45.08 -23.87
N ALA A 7 9.65 -45.26 -25.20
CA ALA A 7 10.23 -44.31 -26.14
C ALA A 7 9.46 -42.99 -26.20
N GLY A 8 8.12 -43.03 -26.12
CA GLY A 8 7.30 -41.82 -25.99
C GLY A 8 7.64 -41.03 -24.73
N TYR A 9 7.86 -41.72 -23.62
CA TYR A 9 8.29 -41.13 -22.35
C TYR A 9 9.68 -40.47 -22.46
N ALA A 10 10.63 -41.12 -23.13
CA ALA A 10 11.93 -40.52 -23.44
C ALA A 10 11.81 -39.31 -24.40
N GLY A 11 10.87 -39.37 -25.35
CA GLY A 11 10.58 -38.27 -26.25
C GLY A 11 10.03 -37.03 -25.53
N LEU A 12 9.23 -37.21 -24.48
CA LEU A 12 8.78 -36.11 -23.62
C LEU A 12 9.94 -35.39 -22.94
N LEU A 13 10.97 -36.11 -22.47
CA LEU A 13 12.16 -35.49 -21.86
C LEU A 13 12.97 -34.63 -22.85
N LEU A 14 13.01 -35.03 -24.13
CA LEU A 14 13.74 -34.34 -25.18
C LEU A 14 12.94 -33.17 -25.78
N GLY A 15 11.62 -33.32 -25.90
CA GLY A 15 10.74 -32.35 -26.54
C GLY A 15 9.99 -31.42 -25.60
N GLY A 16 9.92 -31.76 -24.32
CA GLY A 16 9.18 -31.01 -23.30
C GLY A 16 9.96 -29.84 -22.72
N ARG A 17 10.66 -29.05 -23.55
CA ARG A 17 11.32 -27.81 -23.11
C ARG A 17 11.20 -26.71 -24.16
N THR A 18 10.84 -25.50 -23.73
CA THR A 18 10.89 -24.29 -24.55
C THR A 18 11.17 -23.07 -23.68
N VAL A 19 11.77 -22.04 -24.27
CA VAL A 19 11.91 -20.73 -23.63
C VAL A 19 10.95 -19.79 -24.35
N THR A 20 10.16 -19.04 -23.58
CA THR A 20 9.21 -18.06 -24.11
C THR A 20 9.37 -16.74 -23.38
N PRO A 21 9.31 -15.60 -24.09
CA PRO A 21 9.24 -14.31 -23.42
C PRO A 21 7.91 -14.21 -22.66
N VAL A 22 7.92 -13.70 -21.44
CA VAL A 22 6.73 -13.38 -20.63
C VAL A 22 6.94 -12.00 -19.99
N GLY A 23 6.27 -10.97 -20.51
CA GLY A 23 6.44 -9.59 -20.06
C GLY A 23 7.92 -9.17 -20.13
N PRO A 24 8.52 -8.63 -19.04
CA PRO A 24 9.93 -8.28 -19.00
C PRO A 24 10.86 -9.47 -18.70
N THR A 25 10.38 -10.72 -18.72
CA THR A 25 11.17 -11.89 -18.33
C THR A 25 11.24 -12.96 -19.41
N ASP A 26 12.22 -13.87 -19.30
CA ASP A 26 12.28 -15.12 -20.07
C ASP A 26 11.95 -16.31 -19.18
N VAL A 27 10.90 -17.04 -19.57
CA VAL A 27 10.39 -18.20 -18.83
C VAL A 27 10.71 -19.47 -19.59
N GLN A 28 11.46 -20.36 -18.94
CA GLN A 28 11.66 -21.72 -19.42
C GLN A 28 10.48 -22.59 -18.97
N LEU A 29 9.69 -23.06 -19.93
CA LEU A 29 8.64 -24.05 -19.72
C LEU A 29 9.21 -25.45 -19.96
N SER A 30 8.98 -26.36 -19.03
CA SER A 30 9.31 -27.76 -19.19
C SER A 30 8.19 -28.71 -18.78
N LEU A 31 7.94 -29.71 -19.62
CA LEU A 31 6.99 -30.78 -19.38
C LEU A 31 7.78 -32.03 -19.01
N ARG A 32 7.71 -32.45 -17.76
CA ARG A 32 8.50 -33.55 -17.25
C ARG A 32 7.62 -34.69 -16.78
N PRO A 33 8.03 -35.94 -16.98
CA PRO A 33 7.32 -37.03 -16.36
C PRO A 33 7.46 -36.98 -14.83
N SER A 34 6.35 -37.23 -14.13
CA SER A 34 6.33 -37.21 -12.67
C SER A 34 5.39 -38.28 -12.13
N LEU A 35 5.66 -38.78 -10.92
CA LEU A 35 4.73 -39.68 -10.21
C LEU A 35 3.50 -38.93 -9.69
N HIS A 36 3.65 -37.62 -9.48
CA HIS A 36 2.60 -36.72 -9.01
C HIS A 36 2.46 -35.60 -10.04
N GLY A 37 1.24 -35.38 -10.52
CA GLY A 37 0.97 -34.26 -11.40
C GLY A 37 1.11 -32.92 -10.70
N GLY A 38 0.94 -31.84 -11.46
CA GLY A 38 0.97 -30.49 -10.91
C GLY A 38 1.70 -29.51 -11.81
N THR A 39 1.68 -28.25 -11.37
CA THR A 39 2.41 -27.16 -12.02
C THR A 39 3.33 -26.53 -10.99
N THR A 40 4.59 -26.28 -11.33
CA THR A 40 5.54 -25.61 -10.44
C THR A 40 6.09 -24.38 -11.14
N LEU A 41 6.01 -23.22 -10.48
CA LEU A 41 6.63 -21.98 -10.91
C LEU A 41 7.86 -21.73 -10.04
N GLU A 42 9.05 -21.81 -10.63
CA GLU A 42 10.31 -21.49 -10.00
C GLU A 42 10.69 -20.02 -10.24
N LEU A 43 11.06 -19.35 -9.16
CA LEU A 43 11.48 -17.96 -9.13
C LEU A 43 12.85 -17.87 -8.44
N PRO A 44 13.95 -18.29 -9.07
CA PRO A 44 15.27 -18.21 -8.44
C PRO A 44 15.68 -16.74 -8.20
N PRO A 45 16.31 -16.38 -7.06
CA PRO A 45 16.65 -17.21 -5.90
C PRO A 45 15.54 -17.25 -4.82
N LEU A 46 14.37 -16.66 -5.09
CA LEU A 46 13.29 -16.43 -4.14
C LEU A 46 12.60 -17.72 -3.70
N GLY A 47 12.47 -18.72 -4.57
CA GLY A 47 11.87 -20.00 -4.23
C GLY A 47 10.95 -20.53 -5.33
N SER A 48 9.89 -21.24 -4.95
CA SER A 48 8.92 -21.76 -5.91
C SER A 48 7.49 -21.78 -5.39
N LEU A 49 6.54 -21.73 -6.32
CA LEU A 49 5.11 -21.93 -6.11
C LEU A 49 4.72 -23.27 -6.71
N GLN A 50 4.15 -24.15 -5.89
CA GLN A 50 3.67 -25.47 -6.32
C GLN A 50 2.15 -25.47 -6.34
N LEU A 51 1.59 -25.85 -7.47
CA LEU A 51 0.16 -25.85 -7.77
C LEU A 51 -0.30 -27.28 -8.03
N ASP A 52 -1.24 -27.77 -7.22
CA ASP A 52 -1.86 -29.09 -7.36
C ASP A 52 -2.91 -29.09 -8.51
N THR A 53 -2.49 -28.70 -9.72
CA THR A 53 -3.36 -28.46 -10.89
C THR A 53 -4.02 -29.71 -11.45
N HIS A 54 -3.35 -30.87 -11.41
CA HIS A 54 -3.85 -32.12 -11.97
C HIS A 54 -3.08 -33.31 -11.40
N TRP A 55 -3.59 -34.54 -11.58
CA TRP A 55 -2.98 -35.76 -11.03
C TRP A 55 -2.30 -36.65 -12.07
N ALA A 56 -2.38 -36.31 -13.35
CA ALA A 56 -1.73 -37.11 -14.39
C ALA A 56 -0.21 -37.19 -14.16
N PRO A 57 0.46 -38.26 -14.63
CA PRO A 57 1.87 -38.52 -14.31
C PRO A 57 2.85 -37.65 -15.13
N VAL A 58 2.61 -36.35 -15.11
CA VAL A 58 3.39 -35.31 -15.80
C VAL A 58 3.32 -34.03 -14.97
N SER A 59 4.45 -33.34 -14.83
CA SER A 59 4.54 -32.01 -14.23
C SER A 59 4.81 -30.96 -15.29
N LEU A 60 4.19 -29.80 -15.14
CA LEU A 60 4.53 -28.59 -15.88
C LEU A 60 5.38 -27.68 -14.99
N GLU A 61 6.60 -27.40 -15.40
CA GLU A 61 7.50 -26.51 -14.67
C GLU A 61 7.72 -25.24 -15.49
N ALA A 62 7.59 -24.08 -14.87
CA ALA A 62 7.92 -22.78 -15.42
C ALA A 62 9.03 -22.18 -14.56
N SER A 63 10.16 -21.78 -15.13
CA SER A 63 11.29 -21.23 -14.38
C SER A 63 11.73 -19.91 -15.01
N ILE A 64 11.82 -18.85 -14.22
CA ILE A 64 12.35 -17.57 -14.71
C ILE A 64 13.86 -17.70 -14.87
N THR A 65 14.34 -17.44 -16.08
CA THR A 65 15.75 -17.60 -16.47
C THR A 65 16.49 -16.29 -16.61
N ASP A 66 15.82 -15.24 -17.08
CA ASP A 66 16.42 -13.92 -17.28
C ASP A 66 15.38 -12.80 -17.13
N VAL A 67 15.84 -11.60 -16.79
CA VAL A 67 15.03 -10.38 -16.67
C VAL A 67 15.59 -9.34 -17.63
N ARG A 68 14.74 -8.82 -18.53
CA ARG A 68 15.07 -7.81 -19.53
C ARG A 68 14.94 -6.40 -18.93
N PRO A 69 16.04 -5.72 -18.55
CA PRO A 69 16.00 -4.49 -17.75
C PRO A 69 15.35 -3.33 -18.49
N GLU A 70 15.59 -3.22 -19.81
CA GLU A 70 15.05 -2.16 -20.66
C GLU A 70 13.52 -2.20 -20.73
N GLN A 71 12.93 -3.41 -20.75
CA GLN A 71 11.48 -3.57 -20.75
C GLN A 71 10.87 -3.33 -19.36
N ALA A 72 11.61 -3.65 -18.30
CA ALA A 72 11.19 -3.35 -16.93
C ALA A 72 11.14 -1.83 -16.67
N GLN A 73 12.06 -1.04 -17.25
CA GLN A 73 12.07 0.41 -17.12
C GLN A 73 10.90 1.08 -17.85
N LEU A 74 10.59 0.65 -19.07
CA LEU A 74 9.47 1.21 -19.85
C LEU A 74 8.11 1.07 -19.13
N LEU A 75 7.94 -0.01 -18.36
CA LEU A 75 6.74 -0.26 -17.55
C LEU A 75 6.60 0.66 -16.34
N ILE A 76 7.71 1.16 -15.81
CA ILE A 76 7.71 2.13 -14.70
C ILE A 76 7.36 3.53 -15.22
N GLU A 77 7.75 3.83 -16.46
CA GLU A 77 7.63 5.17 -17.05
C GLU A 77 6.27 5.44 -17.73
N ASN A 78 5.52 4.41 -18.15
CA ASN A 78 4.25 4.58 -18.89
C ASN A 78 3.08 3.77 -18.33
N GLY A 79 2.20 4.42 -17.56
CA GLY A 79 1.01 3.77 -16.96
C GLY A 79 -0.06 3.26 -17.94
N THR A 80 -0.02 3.65 -19.22
CA THR A 80 -0.93 3.11 -20.27
C THR A 80 -0.45 1.78 -20.87
N GLU A 81 0.74 1.29 -20.51
CA GLU A 81 1.25 -0.01 -20.97
C GLU A 81 0.81 -1.19 -20.09
N VAL A 82 0.30 -0.95 -18.87
CA VAL A 82 -0.01 -2.02 -17.91
C VAL A 82 -1.17 -2.92 -18.38
N ASP A 83 -2.23 -2.33 -18.95
CA ASP A 83 -3.37 -3.09 -19.48
C ASP A 83 -2.95 -3.92 -20.70
N ARG A 84 -2.15 -3.33 -21.60
CA ARG A 84 -1.59 -4.04 -22.77
C ARG A 84 -0.61 -5.14 -22.37
N LEU A 85 0.15 -4.93 -21.30
CA LEU A 85 1.09 -5.92 -20.77
C LEU A 85 0.34 -7.15 -20.24
N THR A 86 -0.80 -6.96 -19.57
CA THR A 86 -1.60 -8.07 -19.03
C THR A 86 -2.12 -8.98 -20.14
N ASP A 87 -2.62 -8.39 -21.23
CA ASP A 87 -3.05 -9.13 -22.43
C ASP A 87 -1.86 -9.84 -23.10
N GLN A 88 -0.73 -9.15 -23.25
CA GLN A 88 0.49 -9.70 -23.86
C GLN A 88 1.06 -10.88 -23.05
N ILE A 89 1.12 -10.76 -21.72
CA ILE A 89 1.59 -11.83 -20.83
C ILE A 89 0.70 -13.07 -20.98
N THR A 90 -0.62 -12.87 -21.03
CA THR A 90 -1.59 -13.97 -21.17
C THR A 90 -1.39 -14.70 -22.50
N GLU A 91 -1.24 -13.96 -23.60
CA GLU A 91 -0.99 -14.53 -24.93
C GLU A 91 0.36 -15.26 -24.99
N GLN A 92 1.42 -14.66 -24.46
CA GLN A 92 2.77 -15.21 -24.42
C GLN A 92 2.87 -16.52 -23.63
N ILE A 93 2.23 -16.59 -22.45
CA ILE A 93 2.17 -17.81 -21.65
C ILE A 93 1.41 -18.90 -22.40
N ARG A 94 0.25 -18.54 -22.98
CA ARG A 94 -0.56 -19.48 -23.76
C ARG A 94 0.23 -20.07 -24.94
N ASP A 95 0.90 -19.23 -25.70
CA ASP A 95 1.72 -19.65 -26.84
C ASP A 95 2.89 -20.52 -26.42
N GLY A 96 3.56 -20.18 -25.32
CA GLY A 96 4.62 -21.01 -24.74
C GLY A 96 4.13 -22.40 -24.34
N ILE A 97 2.97 -22.49 -23.66
CA ILE A 97 2.36 -23.76 -23.25
C ILE A 97 1.95 -24.58 -24.49
N VAL A 98 1.30 -23.97 -25.48
CA VAL A 98 0.91 -24.66 -26.71
C VAL A 98 2.15 -25.19 -27.43
N THR A 99 3.21 -24.39 -27.52
CA THR A 99 4.46 -24.76 -28.18
C THR A 99 5.11 -25.97 -27.50
N VAL A 100 5.24 -25.97 -26.17
CA VAL A 100 5.86 -27.10 -25.46
C VAL A 100 5.01 -28.36 -25.57
N LEU A 101 3.68 -28.26 -25.49
CA LEU A 101 2.78 -29.41 -25.61
C LEU A 101 2.84 -30.03 -27.02
N VAL A 102 2.76 -29.21 -28.07
CA VAL A 102 2.82 -29.68 -29.46
C VAL A 102 4.18 -30.31 -29.75
N ARG A 103 5.27 -29.62 -29.38
CA ARG A 103 6.63 -30.11 -29.58
C ARG A 103 6.87 -31.43 -28.85
N ALA A 104 6.44 -31.53 -27.58
CA ALA A 104 6.57 -32.74 -26.79
C ALA A 104 5.76 -33.91 -27.39
N ALA A 105 4.53 -33.66 -27.84
CA ALA A 105 3.71 -34.67 -28.48
C ALA A 105 4.33 -35.19 -29.79
N LEU A 106 4.80 -34.29 -30.67
CA LEU A 106 5.43 -34.68 -31.93
C LEU A 106 6.70 -35.52 -31.70
N ILE A 107 7.55 -35.10 -30.77
CA ILE A 107 8.79 -35.82 -30.45
C ILE A 107 8.49 -37.16 -29.77
N ALA A 108 7.50 -37.24 -28.88
CA ALA A 108 7.09 -38.48 -28.24
C ALA A 108 6.53 -39.50 -29.26
N LEU A 109 5.68 -39.05 -30.19
CA LEU A 109 5.15 -39.91 -31.26
C LEU A 109 6.25 -40.38 -32.21
N LEU A 110 7.16 -39.48 -32.61
CA LEU A 110 8.31 -39.82 -33.44
C LEU A 110 9.25 -40.80 -32.73
N ALA A 111 9.52 -40.61 -31.44
CA ALA A 111 10.33 -41.52 -30.65
C ALA A 111 9.69 -42.91 -30.56
N GLY A 112 8.37 -42.98 -30.31
CA GLY A 112 7.61 -44.23 -30.33
C GLY A 112 7.66 -44.97 -31.68
N PHE A 113 7.57 -44.21 -32.77
CA PHE A 113 7.72 -44.74 -34.14
C PHE A 113 9.13 -45.27 -34.39
N LEU A 114 10.16 -44.46 -34.14
CA LEU A 114 11.57 -44.81 -34.39
C LEU A 114 12.01 -46.00 -33.53
N ALA A 115 11.63 -46.05 -32.26
CA ALA A 115 11.94 -47.19 -31.40
C ALA A 115 11.27 -48.46 -31.89
N GLY A 116 10.00 -48.38 -32.32
CA GLY A 116 9.31 -49.52 -32.94
C GLY A 116 9.99 -49.98 -34.24
N LEU A 117 10.50 -49.05 -35.04
CA LEU A 117 11.24 -49.34 -36.27
C LEU A 117 12.60 -50.00 -35.97
N VAL A 118 13.37 -49.48 -35.01
CA VAL A 118 14.70 -49.99 -34.65
C VAL A 118 14.62 -51.38 -34.01
N VAL A 119 13.72 -51.57 -33.05
CA VAL A 119 13.61 -52.83 -32.30
C VAL A 119 13.04 -53.95 -33.17
N PHE A 120 12.00 -53.65 -33.96
CA PHE A 120 11.26 -54.68 -34.68
C PHE A 120 11.50 -54.71 -36.19
N ARG A 121 12.25 -53.75 -36.73
CA ARG A 121 12.60 -53.63 -38.16
C ARG A 121 11.40 -53.76 -39.11
N SER A 122 10.23 -53.28 -38.68
CA SER A 122 8.96 -53.42 -39.41
C SER A 122 8.12 -52.17 -39.27
N TRP A 123 7.70 -51.60 -40.41
CA TRP A 123 6.83 -50.42 -40.48
C TRP A 123 5.51 -50.62 -39.75
N ARG A 124 4.88 -51.81 -39.86
CA ARG A 124 3.64 -52.13 -39.13
C ARG A 124 3.84 -52.04 -37.61
N ARG A 125 4.96 -52.56 -37.12
CA ARG A 125 5.29 -52.53 -35.68
C ARG A 125 5.77 -51.15 -35.21
N ALA A 126 6.35 -50.35 -36.10
CA ALA A 126 6.67 -48.94 -35.87
C ALA A 126 5.39 -48.11 -35.66
N PHE A 127 4.38 -48.26 -36.53
CA PHE A 127 3.07 -47.63 -36.35
C PHE A 127 2.35 -48.10 -35.09
N LEU A 128 2.45 -49.38 -34.72
CA LEU A 128 1.95 -49.86 -33.42
C LEU A 128 2.69 -49.23 -32.23
N GLY A 129 4.00 -48.96 -32.36
CA GLY A 129 4.79 -48.22 -31.38
C GLY A 129 4.32 -46.77 -31.22
N MET A 130 4.13 -46.07 -32.34
CA MET A 130 3.55 -44.72 -32.39
C MET A 130 2.13 -44.69 -31.80
N ALA A 131 1.27 -45.62 -32.18
CA ALA A 131 -0.09 -45.73 -31.64
C ALA A 131 -0.09 -46.00 -30.13
N SER A 132 0.89 -46.76 -29.63
CA SER A 132 1.04 -46.97 -28.18
C SER A 132 1.43 -45.67 -27.46
N ALA A 133 2.35 -44.87 -28.03
CA ALA A 133 2.70 -43.56 -27.50
C ALA A 133 1.52 -42.58 -27.56
N ALA A 134 0.75 -42.59 -28.65
CA ALA A 134 -0.46 -41.79 -28.81
C ALA A 134 -1.51 -42.14 -27.75
N LEU A 135 -1.79 -43.43 -27.54
CA LEU A 135 -2.71 -43.89 -26.50
C LEU A 135 -2.25 -43.46 -25.09
N GLY A 136 -0.95 -43.54 -24.80
CA GLY A 136 -0.39 -43.05 -23.54
C GLY A 136 -0.59 -41.55 -23.35
N LEU A 137 -0.26 -40.74 -24.37
CA LEU A 137 -0.47 -39.30 -24.36
C LEU A 137 -1.95 -38.93 -24.19
N THR A 138 -2.85 -39.59 -24.93
CA THR A 138 -4.29 -39.40 -24.78
C THR A 138 -4.75 -39.73 -23.36
N GLY A 139 -4.23 -40.80 -22.76
CA GLY A 139 -4.51 -41.15 -21.36
C GLY A 139 -4.07 -40.05 -20.38
N VAL A 140 -2.87 -39.49 -20.57
CA VAL A 140 -2.37 -38.36 -19.77
C VAL A 140 -3.26 -37.13 -19.96
N ILE A 141 -3.61 -36.76 -21.20
CA ILE A 141 -4.46 -35.61 -21.49
C ILE A 141 -5.84 -35.76 -20.84
N ILE A 142 -6.48 -36.92 -21.00
CA ILE A 142 -7.80 -37.19 -20.41
C ILE A 142 -7.71 -37.12 -18.89
N LEU A 143 -6.67 -37.70 -18.28
CA LEU A 143 -6.50 -37.68 -16.82
C LEU A 143 -6.21 -36.26 -16.32
N SER A 144 -5.37 -35.48 -17.02
CA SER A 144 -5.11 -34.08 -16.69
C SER A 144 -6.39 -33.26 -16.76
N TRP A 145 -7.19 -33.44 -17.81
CA TRP A 145 -8.47 -32.75 -17.98
C TRP A 145 -9.50 -33.15 -16.92
N ALA A 146 -9.64 -34.45 -16.64
CA ALA A 146 -10.60 -34.97 -15.67
C ALA A 146 -10.26 -34.64 -14.21
N THR A 147 -8.97 -34.41 -13.91
CA THR A 147 -8.48 -34.05 -12.57
C THR A 147 -8.05 -32.59 -12.47
N PHE A 148 -8.38 -31.77 -13.48
CA PHE A 148 -7.98 -30.37 -13.51
C PHE A 148 -8.64 -29.60 -12.37
N ASN A 149 -7.82 -29.02 -11.50
CA ASN A 149 -8.27 -28.22 -10.38
C ASN A 149 -7.91 -26.74 -10.59
N PRO A 150 -8.84 -25.90 -11.07
CA PRO A 150 -8.59 -24.47 -11.24
C PRO A 150 -8.40 -23.73 -9.91
N HIS A 151 -8.93 -24.27 -8.79
CA HIS A 151 -8.75 -23.68 -7.47
C HIS A 151 -7.32 -23.78 -6.96
N SER A 152 -6.47 -24.63 -7.55
CA SER A 152 -5.05 -24.73 -7.17
C SER A 152 -4.28 -23.42 -7.32
N ILE A 153 -4.73 -22.51 -8.20
CA ILE A 153 -4.15 -21.17 -8.37
C ILE A 153 -4.35 -20.30 -7.13
N ALA A 154 -5.45 -20.53 -6.39
CA ALA A 154 -5.78 -19.79 -5.17
C ALA A 154 -5.05 -20.34 -3.93
N GLU A 155 -4.67 -21.63 -3.95
CA GLU A 155 -4.02 -22.31 -2.83
C GLU A 155 -2.62 -22.88 -3.20
N PRO A 156 -1.66 -22.06 -3.69
CA PRO A 156 -0.31 -22.53 -3.99
C PRO A 156 0.46 -22.87 -2.71
N ARG A 157 1.33 -23.88 -2.78
CA ARG A 157 2.34 -24.16 -1.75
C ARG A 157 3.63 -23.44 -2.07
N TYR A 158 4.06 -22.57 -1.18
CA TYR A 158 5.28 -21.79 -1.32
C TYR A 158 6.48 -22.50 -0.69
N THR A 159 7.64 -22.37 -1.31
CA THR A 159 8.93 -22.84 -0.75
C THR A 159 10.02 -21.78 -0.89
N GLY A 160 11.12 -21.94 -0.15
CA GLY A 160 12.24 -20.98 -0.17
C GLY A 160 11.93 -19.69 0.61
N LEU A 161 12.48 -18.57 0.16
CA LEU A 161 12.20 -17.24 0.74
C LEU A 161 10.72 -16.84 0.54
N LEU A 162 10.07 -17.38 -0.48
CA LEU A 162 8.62 -17.20 -0.73
C LEU A 162 7.73 -17.94 0.27
N ALA A 163 8.25 -18.87 1.09
CA ALA A 163 7.45 -19.53 2.12
C ALA A 163 6.86 -18.55 3.15
N ASN A 164 7.48 -17.38 3.31
CA ASN A 164 7.00 -16.29 4.17
C ASN A 164 6.10 -15.28 3.42
N ALA A 165 5.95 -15.42 2.09
CA ALA A 165 5.18 -14.50 1.24
C ALA A 165 3.63 -14.56 1.36
N PRO A 166 2.96 -15.57 1.95
CA PRO A 166 1.49 -15.55 2.10
C PRO A 166 0.93 -14.35 2.87
N GLN A 167 1.79 -13.58 3.54
CA GLN A 167 1.45 -12.31 4.19
C GLN A 167 1.24 -11.14 3.20
N ILE A 168 1.67 -11.28 1.93
CA ILE A 168 1.84 -10.13 1.00
C ILE A 168 1.04 -10.26 -0.32
N VAL A 169 0.51 -11.43 -0.70
CA VAL A 169 -0.24 -11.59 -1.96
C VAL A 169 -1.55 -12.38 -1.76
N GLY A 170 -2.67 -11.69 -1.96
CA GLY A 170 -4.02 -12.10 -1.56
C GLY A 170 -4.67 -13.25 -2.34
N ASP A 171 -5.43 -14.06 -1.60
CA ASP A 171 -6.22 -15.22 -2.05
C ASP A 171 -7.62 -14.80 -2.56
N ALA A 172 -8.23 -15.56 -3.47
CA ALA A 172 -9.57 -15.34 -4.03
C ALA A 172 -10.72 -15.50 -3.01
N ARG A 173 -10.44 -15.98 -1.79
CA ARG A 173 -11.33 -15.83 -0.62
C ARG A 173 -11.55 -14.37 -0.19
N SER A 174 -10.64 -13.48 -0.57
CA SER A 174 -10.74 -12.05 -0.30
C SER A 174 -11.93 -11.35 -0.98
N ILE A 175 -12.64 -11.93 -1.95
CA ILE A 175 -13.85 -11.25 -2.50
C ILE A 175 -15.04 -11.37 -1.53
N VAL A 176 -15.20 -12.52 -0.87
CA VAL A 176 -16.27 -12.74 0.12
C VAL A 176 -15.84 -12.20 1.48
N GLU A 177 -14.56 -12.36 1.84
CA GLU A 177 -13.99 -11.73 3.03
C GLU A 177 -13.99 -10.21 2.93
N ARG A 178 -13.69 -9.59 1.78
CA ARG A 178 -13.87 -8.14 1.59
C ARG A 178 -15.31 -7.69 1.72
N PHE A 179 -16.31 -8.52 1.38
CA PHE A 179 -17.71 -8.13 1.58
C PHE A 179 -18.13 -8.23 3.06
N SER A 180 -17.58 -9.19 3.82
CA SER A 180 -17.74 -9.27 5.27
C SER A 180 -16.85 -8.29 6.04
N GLU A 181 -15.67 -7.92 5.54
CA GLU A 181 -14.82 -6.85 6.05
C GLU A 181 -15.41 -5.50 5.73
N TYR A 182 -16.05 -5.32 4.57
CA TYR A 182 -16.81 -4.12 4.22
C TYR A 182 -18.08 -4.02 5.08
N ARG A 183 -18.79 -5.12 5.35
CA ARG A 183 -19.88 -5.15 6.35
C ARG A 183 -19.38 -4.97 7.78
N ALA A 184 -18.21 -5.48 8.14
CA ALA A 184 -17.61 -5.29 9.46
C ALA A 184 -17.02 -3.88 9.61
N GLN A 185 -16.49 -3.27 8.55
CA GLN A 185 -16.08 -1.88 8.46
C GLN A 185 -17.30 -0.97 8.56
N LEU A 186 -18.40 -1.28 7.87
CA LEU A 186 -19.69 -0.57 8.01
C LEU A 186 -20.31 -0.76 9.41
N ALA A 187 -20.24 -1.97 9.98
CA ALA A 187 -20.71 -2.23 11.35
C ALA A 187 -19.83 -1.53 12.41
N ARG A 188 -18.51 -1.46 12.19
CA ARG A 188 -17.56 -0.66 12.97
C ARG A 188 -17.80 0.84 12.78
N LEU A 189 -18.15 1.29 11.57
CA LEU A 189 -18.53 2.68 11.31
C LEU A 189 -19.79 3.07 12.10
N VAL A 190 -20.83 2.24 12.06
CA VAL A 190 -22.10 2.49 12.76
C VAL A 190 -21.95 2.31 14.28
N GLY A 191 -21.14 1.34 14.73
CA GLY A 191 -20.83 1.11 16.14
C GLY A 191 -19.99 2.22 16.75
N ASN A 192 -18.91 2.62 16.10
CA ASN A 192 -18.03 3.71 16.55
C ASN A 192 -18.75 5.06 16.50
N VAL A 193 -19.58 5.35 15.49
CA VAL A 193 -20.40 6.57 15.46
C VAL A 193 -21.39 6.61 16.62
N SER A 194 -21.96 5.47 17.01
CA SER A 194 -22.87 5.38 18.16
C SER A 194 -22.13 5.50 19.49
N GLU A 195 -20.92 4.94 19.61
CA GLU A 195 -20.09 5.00 20.82
C GLU A 195 -19.51 6.41 21.06
N LEU A 196 -19.08 7.10 20.00
CA LEU A 196 -18.72 8.52 20.04
C LEU A 196 -19.88 9.38 20.59
N TYR A 197 -21.14 9.05 20.24
CA TYR A 197 -22.34 9.74 20.72
C TYR A 197 -22.54 9.56 22.24
N THR A 198 -22.32 8.36 22.77
CA THR A 198 -22.45 8.08 24.22
C THR A 198 -21.30 8.65 25.05
N THR A 199 -20.07 8.63 24.55
CA THR A 199 -18.87 9.09 25.30
C THR A 199 -18.81 10.61 25.44
N THR A 200 -19.42 11.37 24.52
CA THR A 200 -19.47 12.84 24.60
C THR A 200 -20.25 13.34 25.84
N SER A 201 -21.15 12.51 26.39
CA SER A 201 -22.02 12.89 27.52
C SER A 201 -21.33 12.86 28.90
N THR A 202 -20.11 12.32 29.00
CA THR A 202 -19.36 12.19 30.28
C THR A 202 -18.06 13.00 30.33
N LEU A 203 -17.78 13.79 29.29
CA LEU A 203 -16.58 14.64 29.23
C LEU A 203 -16.69 15.81 30.22
N PRO A 204 -15.55 16.35 30.71
CA PRO A 204 -15.52 17.58 31.50
C PRO A 204 -16.36 18.68 30.83
N THR A 205 -17.14 19.42 31.62
CA THR A 205 -18.07 20.48 31.15
C THR A 205 -17.32 21.67 30.56
N TYR A 206 -16.84 21.50 29.34
CA TYR A 206 -16.63 22.56 28.37
C TYR A 206 -17.72 22.37 27.32
N GLU A 207 -18.80 23.15 27.43
CA GLU A 207 -19.76 23.29 26.33
C GLU A 207 -19.15 24.29 25.36
N PRO A 208 -18.70 23.86 24.16
CA PRO A 208 -18.09 24.79 23.23
C PRO A 208 -19.16 25.78 22.77
N ASP A 209 -19.03 27.02 23.21
CA ASP A 209 -19.82 28.18 22.79
C ASP A 209 -19.86 28.22 21.24
N PRO A 210 -20.98 28.60 20.58
CA PRO A 210 -21.00 28.93 19.16
C PRO A 210 -19.86 29.84 18.66
N SER A 211 -19.18 30.58 19.55
CA SER A 211 -17.94 31.33 19.26
C SER A 211 -16.66 30.48 19.10
N THR A 212 -16.72 29.15 19.24
CA THR A 212 -15.57 28.25 19.11
C THR A 212 -15.32 27.85 17.65
N LEU A 213 -14.08 27.96 17.19
CA LEU A 213 -13.61 27.41 15.93
C LEU A 213 -13.04 26.00 16.18
N ARG A 214 -13.49 25.01 15.42
CA ARG A 214 -13.10 23.60 15.58
C ARG A 214 -12.20 23.18 14.44
N VAL A 215 -10.98 22.79 14.74
CA VAL A 215 -9.98 22.34 13.76
C VAL A 215 -9.75 20.86 13.97
N LEU A 216 -9.85 20.06 12.90
CA LEU A 216 -9.42 18.66 12.97
C LEU A 216 -7.96 18.58 12.54
N HIS A 217 -7.10 18.04 13.41
CA HIS A 217 -5.70 17.75 13.11
C HIS A 217 -5.56 16.27 12.76
N VAL A 218 -5.09 16.01 11.53
CA VAL A 218 -4.75 14.69 10.99
C VAL A 218 -3.31 14.69 10.51
N SER A 219 -2.74 13.51 10.39
CA SER A 219 -1.38 13.31 9.90
C SER A 219 -1.17 11.84 9.57
N ASP A 220 -0.19 11.54 8.73
CA ASP A 220 0.34 10.19 8.50
C ASP A 220 -0.80 9.21 8.13
N ILE A 221 -1.57 9.57 7.10
CA ILE A 221 -2.70 8.80 6.60
C ILE A 221 -2.23 7.58 5.80
N HIS A 222 -1.07 7.67 5.12
CA HIS A 222 -0.40 6.56 4.43
C HIS A 222 -1.38 5.68 3.62
N LEU A 223 -2.14 6.31 2.72
CA LEU A 223 -3.08 5.65 1.81
C LEU A 223 -4.14 4.74 2.45
N ASN A 224 -4.46 4.91 3.73
CA ASN A 224 -5.51 4.09 4.36
C ASN A 224 -6.92 4.63 4.00
N PRO A 225 -7.73 3.95 3.17
CA PRO A 225 -9.05 4.47 2.78
C PRO A 225 -10.05 4.49 3.95
N ALA A 226 -9.81 3.72 5.01
CA ALA A 226 -10.63 3.77 6.21
C ALA A 226 -10.51 5.12 6.93
N ALA A 227 -9.37 5.82 6.79
CA ALA A 227 -9.14 7.13 7.40
C ALA A 227 -10.15 8.16 6.89
N TRP A 228 -10.47 8.19 5.58
CA TRP A 228 -11.45 9.13 5.04
C TRP A 228 -12.83 9.00 5.67
N ASN A 229 -13.28 7.78 5.95
CA ASN A 229 -14.55 7.56 6.64
C ASN A 229 -14.52 8.08 8.08
N VAL A 230 -13.41 7.90 8.78
CA VAL A 230 -13.21 8.42 10.14
C VAL A 230 -13.17 9.94 10.12
N ILE A 231 -12.39 10.54 9.22
CA ILE A 231 -12.26 12.00 9.04
C ILE A 231 -13.63 12.61 8.73
N LYS A 232 -14.38 12.04 7.78
CA LYS A 232 -15.73 12.52 7.42
C LYS A 232 -16.71 12.42 8.59
N SER A 233 -16.65 11.31 9.34
CA SER A 233 -17.48 11.10 10.53
C SER A 233 -17.17 12.13 11.62
N VAL A 234 -15.90 12.31 11.97
CA VAL A 234 -15.47 13.27 12.99
C VAL A 234 -15.77 14.70 12.55
N THR A 235 -15.50 15.04 11.29
CA THR A 235 -15.81 16.35 10.71
C THR A 235 -17.28 16.69 10.86
N THR A 236 -18.16 15.74 10.53
CA THR A 236 -19.62 15.92 10.63
C THR A 236 -20.08 16.01 12.09
N GLN A 237 -19.65 15.07 12.95
CA GLN A 237 -20.16 14.95 14.32
C GLN A 237 -19.67 16.08 15.23
N PHE A 238 -18.41 16.47 15.09
CA PHE A 238 -17.83 17.57 15.86
C PHE A 238 -18.10 18.93 15.22
N LYS A 239 -18.72 18.98 14.02
CA LYS A 239 -18.94 20.22 13.26
C LYS A 239 -17.63 20.99 13.08
N VAL A 240 -16.62 20.28 12.58
CA VAL A 240 -15.30 20.82 12.28
C VAL A 240 -15.44 21.92 11.23
N ASP A 241 -14.71 23.02 11.42
CA ASP A 241 -14.74 24.21 10.56
C ASP A 241 -13.66 24.17 9.46
N LEU A 242 -12.53 23.51 9.73
CA LEU A 242 -11.43 23.23 8.81
C LEU A 242 -10.59 22.04 9.30
N ILE A 243 -9.86 21.42 8.38
CA ILE A 243 -8.93 20.32 8.65
C ILE A 243 -7.51 20.83 8.40
N ILE A 244 -6.57 20.47 9.26
CA ILE A 244 -5.13 20.64 9.04
C ILE A 244 -4.51 19.24 8.98
N ASP A 245 -3.99 18.88 7.81
CA ASP A 245 -3.19 17.69 7.57
C ASP A 245 -1.70 18.05 7.59
N THR A 246 -0.97 17.44 8.53
CA THR A 246 0.48 17.62 8.65
C THR A 246 1.32 16.67 7.79
N GLY A 247 0.72 16.03 6.78
CA GLY A 247 1.44 15.35 5.71
C GLY A 247 1.56 13.84 5.89
N ASP A 248 2.28 13.21 4.98
CA ASP A 248 2.33 11.76 4.75
C ASP A 248 0.93 11.22 4.43
N LEU A 249 0.33 11.83 3.41
CA LEU A 249 -0.91 11.34 2.80
C LEU A 249 -0.66 10.04 2.02
N MET A 250 0.50 9.97 1.36
CA MET A 250 0.93 8.86 0.50
C MET A 250 1.99 7.98 1.16
N ASP A 251 2.10 6.72 0.74
CA ASP A 251 3.17 5.81 1.20
C ASP A 251 4.45 5.98 0.36
N HIS A 252 4.33 6.26 -0.95
CA HIS A 252 5.47 6.42 -1.85
C HIS A 252 5.50 7.77 -2.61
N GLY A 253 4.44 8.57 -2.54
CA GLY A 253 4.31 9.82 -3.27
C GLY A 253 4.32 9.64 -4.79
N SER A 254 3.89 8.48 -5.29
CA SER A 254 3.90 8.17 -6.72
C SER A 254 2.63 8.65 -7.43
N ALA A 255 2.71 8.89 -8.74
CA ALA A 255 1.55 9.34 -9.54
C ALA A 255 0.35 8.36 -9.51
N ALA A 256 0.57 7.09 -9.21
CA ALA A 256 -0.50 6.10 -9.07
C ALA A 256 -1.31 6.31 -7.77
N GLU A 257 -0.69 6.91 -6.76
CA GLU A 257 -1.26 7.14 -5.43
C GLU A 257 -2.06 8.46 -5.37
N ASP A 258 -1.74 9.43 -6.24
CA ASP A 258 -2.32 10.78 -6.26
C ASP A 258 -3.87 10.83 -6.27
N ARG A 259 -4.54 9.84 -6.87
CA ARG A 259 -6.01 9.73 -6.85
C ARG A 259 -6.59 9.60 -5.44
N PHE A 260 -5.79 9.21 -4.45
CA PHE A 260 -6.24 9.17 -3.06
C PHE A 260 -6.61 10.55 -2.51
N ALA A 261 -6.07 11.64 -3.09
CA ALA A 261 -6.42 13.01 -2.74
C ALA A 261 -7.84 13.41 -3.18
N ASP A 262 -8.47 12.69 -4.13
CA ASP A 262 -9.79 13.04 -4.67
C ASP A 262 -10.89 13.08 -3.59
N ASP A 263 -10.74 12.26 -2.55
CA ASP A 263 -11.67 12.19 -1.40
C ASP A 263 -11.66 13.46 -0.53
N ILE A 264 -10.67 14.35 -0.68
CA ILE A 264 -10.61 15.65 0.02
C ILE A 264 -11.79 16.53 -0.39
N SER A 265 -12.16 16.53 -1.67
CA SER A 265 -13.28 17.30 -2.22
C SER A 265 -14.61 16.99 -1.53
N ASP A 266 -14.71 15.80 -0.94
CA ASP A 266 -15.91 15.24 -0.33
C ASP A 266 -16.16 15.74 1.10
N LEU A 267 -15.17 16.38 1.73
CA LEU A 267 -15.21 16.84 3.13
C LEU A 267 -15.94 18.18 3.32
N LYS A 268 -16.08 18.98 2.26
CA LYS A 268 -16.84 20.26 2.20
C LYS A 268 -16.44 21.33 3.24
N VAL A 269 -15.28 21.17 3.87
CA VAL A 269 -14.60 22.17 4.71
C VAL A 269 -13.20 22.43 4.14
N PRO A 270 -12.58 23.60 4.39
CA PRO A 270 -11.20 23.83 3.96
C PRO A 270 -10.26 22.75 4.49
N TYR A 271 -9.41 22.24 3.61
CA TYR A 271 -8.43 21.20 3.90
C TYR A 271 -7.02 21.80 3.74
N VAL A 272 -6.44 22.22 4.85
CA VAL A 272 -5.08 22.76 4.87
C VAL A 272 -4.10 21.60 4.88
N TYR A 273 -3.13 21.61 4.00
CA TYR A 273 -2.18 20.51 3.84
C TYR A 273 -0.75 21.04 3.77
N VAL A 274 0.16 20.37 4.48
CA VAL A 274 1.61 20.50 4.28
C VAL A 274 2.17 19.15 3.86
N ARG A 275 3.16 19.18 2.97
CA ARG A 275 3.77 17.97 2.43
C ARG A 275 4.59 17.23 3.49
N GLY A 276 4.41 15.91 3.60
CA GLY A 276 5.26 15.05 4.42
C GLY A 276 6.51 14.56 3.68
N ASN A 277 7.32 13.73 4.34
CA ASN A 277 8.54 13.19 3.70
C ASN A 277 8.24 12.02 2.74
N HIS A 278 7.05 11.41 2.78
CA HIS A 278 6.59 10.42 1.81
C HIS A 278 5.84 11.03 0.63
N ASP A 279 5.38 12.27 0.77
CA ASP A 279 4.62 12.96 -0.26
C ASP A 279 5.58 13.64 -1.24
N SER A 280 5.33 13.46 -2.53
CA SER A 280 6.12 14.11 -3.59
C SER A 280 5.54 15.47 -3.96
N LYS A 281 6.22 16.20 -4.87
CA LYS A 281 5.62 17.40 -5.49
C LYS A 281 4.38 17.07 -6.34
N GLY A 282 4.31 15.88 -6.92
CA GLY A 282 3.09 15.42 -7.61
C GLY A 282 1.93 15.23 -6.64
N THR A 283 2.20 14.68 -5.45
CA THR A 283 1.21 14.57 -4.37
C THR A 283 0.69 15.94 -3.93
N GLU A 284 1.59 16.91 -3.74
CA GLU A 284 1.24 18.28 -3.40
C GLU A 284 0.34 18.94 -4.46
N GLU A 285 0.65 18.74 -5.74
CA GLU A 285 -0.17 19.20 -6.87
C GLU A 285 -1.54 18.50 -6.89
N ALA A 286 -1.60 17.18 -6.67
CA ALA A 286 -2.85 16.43 -6.63
C ALA A 286 -3.77 16.87 -5.48
N VAL A 287 -3.21 17.26 -4.33
CA VAL A 287 -3.96 17.89 -3.24
C VAL A 287 -4.41 19.29 -3.64
N ALA A 288 -3.54 20.10 -4.27
CA ALA A 288 -3.88 21.46 -4.71
C ALA A 288 -4.99 21.51 -5.76
N ASP A 289 -5.16 20.44 -6.55
CA ASP A 289 -6.24 20.31 -7.55
C ASP A 289 -7.64 20.15 -6.91
N GLN A 290 -7.72 19.88 -5.60
CA GLN A 290 -8.98 19.71 -4.89
C GLN A 290 -9.61 21.05 -4.52
N GLU A 291 -10.91 21.22 -4.81
CA GLU A 291 -11.61 22.53 -4.74
C GLU A 291 -11.54 23.23 -3.37
N ASN A 292 -11.41 22.46 -2.29
CA ASN A 292 -11.39 22.93 -0.92
C ASN A 292 -10.01 22.85 -0.27
N ALA A 293 -8.96 22.46 -1.01
CA ALA A 293 -7.62 22.35 -0.47
C ALA A 293 -6.92 23.72 -0.38
N VAL A 294 -6.08 23.85 0.65
CA VAL A 294 -5.14 24.96 0.86
C VAL A 294 -3.79 24.34 1.16
N VAL A 295 -3.02 24.08 0.11
CA VAL A 295 -1.64 23.61 0.23
C VAL A 295 -0.77 24.76 0.71
N LEU A 296 0.10 24.49 1.68
CA LEU A 296 1.07 25.45 2.21
C LEU A 296 2.48 24.86 2.10
N ASP A 297 3.35 25.58 1.41
CA ASP A 297 4.79 25.28 1.36
C ASP A 297 5.59 26.57 1.56
N ASN A 298 6.09 26.77 2.78
CA ASN A 298 6.85 27.93 3.22
C ASN A 298 6.09 29.26 3.08
N GLU A 299 4.76 29.23 3.24
CA GLU A 299 3.90 30.39 3.10
C GLU A 299 2.86 30.50 4.23
N THR A 300 2.34 31.72 4.42
CA THR A 300 1.26 32.01 5.39
C THR A 300 -0.05 32.25 4.66
N ARG A 301 -1.13 31.58 5.08
CA ARG A 301 -2.50 31.82 4.59
C ARG A 301 -3.46 31.98 5.76
N GLU A 302 -4.47 32.83 5.57
CA GLU A 302 -5.57 32.95 6.54
C GLU A 302 -6.72 32.01 6.12
N VAL A 303 -7.09 31.09 7.02
CA VAL A 303 -8.17 30.12 6.80
C VAL A 303 -9.11 30.15 8.00
N LYS A 304 -10.39 30.47 7.75
CA LYS A 304 -11.43 30.61 8.79
C LYS A 304 -11.04 31.55 9.95
N GLY A 305 -10.20 32.55 9.68
CA GLY A 305 -9.71 33.54 10.65
C GLY A 305 -8.43 33.14 11.38
N LEU A 306 -7.89 31.93 11.15
CA LEU A 306 -6.56 31.52 11.64
C LEU A 306 -5.50 31.82 10.59
N ARG A 307 -4.41 32.46 10.99
CA ARG A 307 -3.21 32.61 10.16
C ARG A 307 -2.32 31.39 10.35
N ILE A 308 -2.17 30.60 9.31
CA ILE A 308 -1.45 29.33 9.33
C ILE A 308 -0.21 29.49 8.44
N TYR A 309 0.97 29.28 9.02
CA TYR A 309 2.20 29.14 8.26
C TYR A 309 2.49 27.66 8.06
N GLY A 310 2.58 27.20 6.83
CA GLY A 310 2.88 25.81 6.53
C GLY A 310 4.29 25.63 5.98
N VAL A 311 4.93 24.53 6.36
CA VAL A 311 6.27 24.13 5.92
C VAL A 311 6.13 22.75 5.28
N GLY A 312 6.39 22.67 3.98
CA GLY A 312 6.49 21.38 3.31
C GLY A 312 7.81 20.70 3.67
N ASP A 313 7.79 19.42 4.04
CA ASP A 313 9.00 18.70 4.43
C ASP A 313 10.05 18.81 3.31
N PRO A 314 11.27 19.28 3.61
CA PRO A 314 12.30 19.44 2.58
C PRO A 314 12.80 18.10 2.03
N ARG A 315 12.46 16.98 2.67
CA ARG A 315 12.81 15.62 2.25
C ARG A 315 11.73 15.03 1.33
N TYR A 316 12.18 14.05 0.56
CA TYR A 316 11.34 13.06 -0.09
C TYR A 316 12.04 11.71 0.03
N THR A 317 11.62 10.90 1.00
CA THR A 317 12.23 9.62 1.39
C THR A 317 11.18 8.50 1.50
N PRO A 318 10.46 8.19 0.40
CA PRO A 318 9.40 7.18 0.40
C PRO A 318 9.90 5.74 0.66
N ASP A 319 11.17 5.46 0.35
CA ASP A 319 11.80 4.15 0.51
C ASP A 319 12.84 4.16 1.64
N LYS A 320 12.53 3.46 2.74
CA LYS A 320 13.42 3.29 3.90
C LYS A 320 14.52 2.23 3.68
N SER A 321 14.45 1.46 2.59
CA SER A 321 15.40 0.40 2.24
C SER A 321 16.57 0.92 1.39
N THR A 322 16.34 1.94 0.57
CA THR A 322 17.38 2.73 -0.09
C THR A 322 17.88 3.80 0.87
N ARG A 323 18.71 3.39 1.82
CA ARG A 323 19.38 4.31 2.74
C ARG A 323 20.09 5.41 1.96
N ASP A 324 19.60 6.62 2.13
CA ASP A 324 20.40 7.84 2.19
C ASP A 324 19.56 8.94 2.88
N ASP A 325 19.35 8.78 4.19
CA ASP A 325 18.94 9.85 5.11
C ASP A 325 20.05 10.92 5.18
N PHE A 326 20.40 11.55 4.06
CA PHE A 326 21.43 12.60 4.03
C PHE A 326 21.02 13.80 4.91
N THR A 327 19.73 13.93 5.21
CA THR A 327 19.17 14.97 6.08
C THR A 327 18.94 14.45 7.49
N GLY A 328 20.02 14.32 8.26
CA GLY A 328 19.92 14.02 9.70
C GLY A 328 19.16 15.11 10.46
N ALA A 329 18.62 14.78 11.65
CA ALA A 329 17.82 15.70 12.49
C ALA A 329 18.44 17.10 12.70
N GLY A 330 19.78 17.21 12.70
CA GLY A 330 20.48 18.49 12.79
C GLY A 330 20.28 19.39 11.56
N GLN A 331 20.20 18.82 10.36
CA GLN A 331 19.94 19.57 9.13
C GLN A 331 18.47 19.99 9.05
N ILE A 332 17.54 19.11 9.41
CA ILE A 332 16.10 19.45 9.51
C ILE A 332 15.87 20.60 10.49
N ARG A 333 16.51 20.55 11.66
CA ARG A 333 16.45 21.65 12.62
C ARG A 333 17.06 22.94 12.08
N ALA A 334 18.18 22.86 11.36
CA ALA A 334 18.83 24.04 10.78
C ALA A 334 17.95 24.72 9.73
N GLU A 335 17.24 23.92 8.93
CA GLU A 335 16.28 24.43 7.94
C GLU A 335 15.08 25.09 8.60
N GLY A 336 14.48 24.45 9.61
CA GLY A 336 13.42 25.07 10.41
C GLY A 336 13.86 26.39 11.06
N LEU A 337 15.12 26.49 11.53
CA LEU A 337 15.66 27.74 12.08
C LEU A 337 15.81 28.84 11.01
N ARG A 338 16.22 28.47 9.79
CA ARG A 338 16.30 29.38 8.65
C ARG A 338 14.91 29.94 8.31
N LEU A 339 13.93 29.06 8.14
CA LEU A 339 12.55 29.43 7.83
C LEU A 339 11.90 30.25 8.95
N ALA A 340 12.16 29.91 10.21
CA ALA A 340 11.68 30.70 11.35
C ALA A 340 12.30 32.10 11.40
N ALA A 341 13.58 32.26 11.00
CA ALA A 341 14.20 33.57 10.87
C ALA A 341 13.55 34.41 9.75
N GLU A 342 13.34 33.81 8.57
CA GLU A 342 12.67 34.45 7.44
C GLU A 342 11.25 34.89 7.80
N LEU A 343 10.48 34.02 8.47
CA LEU A 343 9.14 34.36 8.93
C LEU A 343 9.15 35.55 9.90
N ARG A 344 10.10 35.61 10.85
CA ARG A 344 10.25 36.75 11.77
C ARG A 344 10.52 38.05 11.01
N GLU A 345 11.34 38.01 9.96
CA GLU A 345 11.65 39.19 9.14
C GLU A 345 10.43 39.75 8.40
N THR A 346 9.45 38.90 8.06
CA THR A 346 8.18 39.38 7.48
C THR A 346 7.33 40.21 8.45
N GLY A 347 7.58 40.10 9.77
CA GLY A 347 6.73 40.67 10.81
C GLY A 347 5.38 39.97 11.00
N THR A 348 5.12 38.89 10.23
CA THR A 348 3.91 38.10 10.35
C THR A 348 4.02 37.17 11.56
N VAL A 349 3.02 37.22 12.44
CA VAL A 349 2.92 36.32 13.60
C VAL A 349 1.81 35.33 13.29
N PRO A 350 2.09 34.07 12.89
CA PRO A 350 1.03 33.10 12.66
C PRO A 350 0.38 32.66 13.98
N ASP A 351 -0.86 32.21 13.89
CA ASP A 351 -1.57 31.60 15.01
C ASP A 351 -1.21 30.11 15.13
N ILE A 352 -0.85 29.48 14.00
CA ILE A 352 -0.41 28.08 13.90
C ILE A 352 0.77 27.98 12.92
N VAL A 353 1.79 27.22 13.27
CA VAL A 353 2.75 26.68 12.31
C VAL A 353 2.45 25.21 12.10
N ALA A 354 2.30 24.77 10.85
CA ALA A 354 2.16 23.36 10.48
C ALA A 354 3.43 22.91 9.77
N ALA A 355 4.08 21.87 10.29
CA ALA A 355 5.24 21.22 9.69
C ALA A 355 5.08 19.72 9.84
N HIS A 356 5.68 18.92 8.96
CA HIS A 356 5.57 17.47 9.09
C HIS A 356 6.45 16.93 10.23
N ASP A 357 7.74 17.29 10.25
CA ASP A 357 8.67 16.82 11.28
C ASP A 357 8.63 17.72 12.53
N PRO A 358 8.41 17.17 13.74
CA PRO A 358 8.42 17.96 14.97
C PRO A 358 9.77 18.63 15.26
N THR A 359 10.87 18.09 14.75
CA THR A 359 12.22 18.67 14.88
C THR A 359 12.33 19.99 14.11
N GLU A 360 11.72 20.06 12.93
CA GLU A 360 11.60 21.28 12.14
C GLU A 360 10.64 22.26 12.81
N GLY A 361 9.47 21.76 13.22
CA GLY A 361 8.46 22.55 13.91
C GLY A 361 8.94 23.21 15.21
N GLU A 362 9.77 22.53 16.01
CA GLU A 362 10.32 23.09 17.26
C GLU A 362 11.19 24.34 17.01
N ALA A 363 11.72 24.55 15.79
CA ALA A 363 12.47 25.75 15.44
C ALA A 363 11.63 27.04 15.43
N PHE A 364 10.31 26.91 15.29
CA PHE A 364 9.35 28.03 15.33
C PHE A 364 8.91 28.41 16.76
N SER A 365 9.54 27.82 17.77
CA SER A 365 9.35 28.17 19.18
C SER A 365 9.54 29.68 19.40
N GLY A 366 8.56 30.31 20.06
CA GLY A 366 8.52 31.75 20.30
C GLY A 366 8.04 32.60 19.12
N VAL A 367 7.77 32.01 17.95
CA VAL A 367 7.19 32.70 16.77
C VAL A 367 5.67 32.55 16.72
N THR A 368 5.16 31.42 17.20
CA THR A 368 3.73 31.04 17.19
C THR A 368 3.32 30.51 18.56
N PRO A 369 2.05 30.63 18.97
CA PRO A 369 1.56 29.95 20.17
C PRO A 369 1.42 28.43 20.00
N LEU A 370 1.27 27.93 18.76
CA LEU A 370 1.03 26.52 18.47
C LEU A 370 1.81 26.06 17.22
N VAL A 371 2.46 24.92 17.34
CA VAL A 371 3.07 24.16 16.25
C VAL A 371 2.37 22.82 16.16
N LEU A 372 1.91 22.46 14.97
CA LEU A 372 1.35 21.14 14.63
C LEU A 372 2.41 20.34 13.87
N GLY A 373 2.57 19.07 14.25
CA GLY A 373 3.53 18.12 13.71
C GLY A 373 2.95 16.73 13.47
N GLY A 374 3.66 15.91 12.70
CA GLY A 374 3.36 14.51 12.38
C GLY A 374 4.60 13.61 12.49
N HIS A 375 4.83 12.77 11.48
CA HIS A 375 6.05 12.00 11.18
C HIS A 375 6.36 10.82 12.12
N THR A 376 6.12 10.99 13.42
CA THR A 376 6.52 10.02 14.44
C THR A 376 5.50 8.88 14.60
N HIS A 377 4.33 9.01 13.99
CA HIS A 377 3.15 8.14 14.16
C HIS A 377 2.65 8.01 15.61
N ALA A 378 3.21 8.80 16.55
CA ALA A 378 2.92 8.71 17.97
C ALA A 378 2.47 10.08 18.50
N ARG A 379 1.21 10.17 18.92
CA ARG A 379 0.67 11.43 19.45
C ARG A 379 1.44 11.88 20.68
N SER A 380 1.82 13.15 20.71
CA SER A 380 2.38 13.79 21.90
C SER A 380 2.12 15.29 21.91
N THR A 381 2.13 15.91 23.10
CA THR A 381 2.11 17.36 23.22
C THR A 381 3.07 17.83 24.30
N LYS A 382 3.79 18.92 24.02
CA LYS A 382 4.79 19.51 24.90
C LYS A 382 4.66 21.03 24.88
N LEU A 383 4.65 21.64 26.07
CA LEU A 383 4.81 23.09 26.20
C LEU A 383 6.30 23.42 26.22
N LEU A 384 6.75 24.27 25.30
CA LEU A 384 8.14 24.72 25.20
C LEU A 384 8.40 25.90 26.15
N PRO A 385 9.67 26.18 26.51
CA PRO A 385 10.01 27.27 27.43
C PRO A 385 9.55 28.67 26.98
N THR A 386 9.35 28.86 25.68
CA THR A 386 8.84 30.10 25.04
C THR A 386 7.34 30.28 25.17
N GLY A 387 6.61 29.31 25.73
CA GLY A 387 5.14 29.30 25.72
C GLY A 387 4.53 28.72 24.44
N THR A 388 5.31 28.40 23.41
CA THR A 388 4.79 27.67 22.24
C THR A 388 4.43 26.23 22.63
N ARG A 389 3.23 25.77 22.27
CA ARG A 389 2.88 24.35 22.37
C ARG A 389 3.27 23.64 21.08
N LEU A 390 4.04 22.56 21.19
CA LEU A 390 4.24 21.59 20.13
C LEU A 390 3.19 20.48 20.30
N PHE A 391 2.43 20.23 19.24
CA PHE A 391 1.39 19.20 19.19
C PHE A 391 1.69 18.26 18.02
N VAL A 392 2.14 17.06 18.33
CA VAL A 392 2.47 16.01 17.36
C VAL A 392 1.30 15.05 17.28
N GLN A 393 0.76 14.85 16.09
CA GLN A 393 -0.33 13.93 15.83
C GLN A 393 0.19 12.50 15.69
N GLY A 394 -0.64 11.54 16.10
CA GLY A 394 -0.43 10.13 15.78
C GLY A 394 -0.84 9.83 14.34
N SER A 395 -0.76 8.56 13.93
CA SER A 395 -1.20 8.18 12.59
C SER A 395 -2.72 8.14 12.47
N THR A 396 -3.28 8.99 11.61
CA THR A 396 -4.71 8.93 11.25
C THR A 396 -5.00 7.73 10.33
N GLY A 397 -3.97 7.19 9.67
CA GLY A 397 -4.02 5.98 8.87
C GLY A 397 -3.73 4.67 9.60
N GLY A 398 -3.38 4.69 10.90
CA GLY A 398 -2.94 3.48 11.60
C GLY A 398 -1.70 2.82 10.96
N ALA A 399 -0.76 3.63 10.47
CA ALA A 399 0.44 3.25 9.70
C ALA A 399 0.17 2.63 8.31
N GLY A 400 -0.99 2.91 7.69
CA GLY A 400 -1.30 2.43 6.34
C GLY A 400 -1.47 0.91 6.27
N LEU A 401 -1.24 0.32 5.09
CA LEU A 401 -1.21 -1.15 4.92
C LEU A 401 -0.03 -1.80 5.65
N ARG A 402 1.03 -1.03 5.96
CA ARG A 402 2.21 -1.48 6.74
C ARG A 402 1.89 -1.71 8.23
N GLY A 403 0.75 -1.19 8.71
CA GLY A 403 0.22 -1.52 10.03
C GLY A 403 -0.10 -3.02 10.22
N LEU A 404 -0.14 -3.80 9.13
CA LEU A 404 -0.29 -5.26 9.14
C LEU A 404 1.03 -6.01 9.37
N GLU A 405 2.18 -5.34 9.24
CA GLU A 405 3.52 -5.94 9.39
C GLU A 405 4.00 -6.00 10.85
N HIS A 406 3.31 -5.31 11.77
CA HIS A 406 3.69 -5.19 13.18
C HIS A 406 2.84 -6.13 14.06
N GLU A 407 3.43 -6.66 15.14
CA GLU A 407 2.72 -7.56 16.09
C GLU A 407 1.53 -6.89 16.77
N GLU A 408 1.54 -5.56 16.93
CA GLU A 408 0.41 -4.77 17.41
C GLU A 408 -0.02 -3.74 16.35
N PRO A 409 -1.33 -3.66 16.01
CA PRO A 409 -1.82 -2.72 15.01
C PRO A 409 -1.72 -1.29 15.53
N THR A 410 -1.10 -0.40 14.74
CA THR A 410 -1.03 1.03 15.07
C THR A 410 -2.46 1.60 15.15
N PRO A 411 -2.84 2.29 16.24
CA PRO A 411 -4.17 2.85 16.39
C PRO A 411 -4.40 3.98 15.39
N ILE A 412 -5.66 4.20 15.01
CA ILE A 412 -6.05 5.41 14.28
C ILE A 412 -6.19 6.53 15.30
N GLU A 413 -5.41 7.60 15.11
CA GLU A 413 -5.32 8.73 16.02
C GLU A 413 -5.51 10.06 15.28
N LEU A 414 -6.58 10.80 15.62
CA LEU A 414 -6.86 12.18 15.18
C LEU A 414 -7.33 13.05 16.36
N SER A 415 -7.15 14.37 16.28
CA SER A 415 -7.50 15.28 17.39
C SER A 415 -8.33 16.47 16.93
N VAL A 416 -9.40 16.80 17.67
CA VAL A 416 -10.22 18.00 17.44
C VAL A 416 -9.73 19.10 18.37
N LEU A 417 -9.17 20.16 17.80
CA LEU A 417 -8.65 21.32 18.50
C LEU A 417 -9.70 22.43 18.56
N TYR A 418 -9.87 23.05 19.73
CA TYR A 418 -10.85 24.10 19.97
C TYR A 418 -10.15 25.45 20.10
N PHE A 419 -10.47 26.40 19.23
CA PHE A 419 -9.90 27.74 19.22
C PHE A 419 -10.96 28.79 19.57
N SER A 420 -10.54 29.83 20.29
CA SER A 420 -11.34 31.04 20.47
C SER A 420 -11.32 31.85 19.17
N ARG A 421 -12.49 32.18 18.60
CA ARG A 421 -12.57 33.09 17.44
C ARG A 421 -12.18 34.54 17.76
N ALA A 422 -12.16 34.92 19.04
CA ALA A 422 -11.81 36.28 19.46
C ALA A 422 -10.30 36.48 19.55
N THR A 423 -9.56 35.44 19.96
CA THR A 423 -8.12 35.54 20.25
C THR A 423 -7.26 34.62 19.39
N ASN A 424 -7.88 33.74 18.58
CA ASN A 424 -7.22 32.67 17.83
C ASN A 424 -6.36 31.73 18.69
N ARG A 425 -6.59 31.68 20.01
CA ARG A 425 -5.85 30.82 20.95
C ARG A 425 -6.55 29.48 21.15
N LEU A 426 -5.74 28.42 21.24
CA LEU A 426 -6.17 27.08 21.60
C LEU A 426 -6.73 27.07 23.03
N GLN A 427 -7.97 26.60 23.19
CA GLN A 427 -8.70 26.51 24.46
C GLN A 427 -8.67 25.09 25.04
N GLY A 428 -8.51 24.09 24.18
CA GLY A 428 -8.51 22.68 24.54
C GLY A 428 -8.55 21.81 23.31
N TRP A 429 -8.56 20.50 23.50
CA TRP A 429 -8.67 19.52 22.43
C TRP A 429 -9.29 18.21 22.91
N ASP A 430 -9.90 17.50 21.98
CA ASP A 430 -10.35 16.13 22.16
C ASP A 430 -9.43 15.21 21.37
N ASP A 431 -8.83 14.26 22.08
CA ASP A 431 -7.95 13.23 21.55
C ASP A 431 -8.78 11.99 21.23
N LEU A 432 -8.94 11.67 19.93
CA LEU A 432 -9.69 10.50 19.49
C LEU A 432 -8.71 9.38 19.15
N ARG A 433 -8.95 8.19 19.69
CA ARG A 433 -8.18 6.98 19.42
C ARG A 433 -9.13 5.84 19.10
N LEU A 434 -9.02 5.29 17.90
CA LEU A 434 -9.71 4.08 17.49
C LEU A 434 -8.68 2.95 17.47
N GLY A 435 -9.07 1.76 17.95
CA GLY A 435 -8.25 0.57 17.79
C GLY A 435 -7.90 0.37 16.32
N GLY A 436 -6.65 -0.01 16.03
CA GLY A 436 -6.18 -0.27 14.67
C GLY A 436 -6.96 -1.40 13.98
N LEU A 437 -6.60 -1.74 12.73
CA LEU A 437 -7.29 -2.75 11.93
C LEU A 437 -7.56 -4.03 12.75
N GLY A 438 -8.85 -4.29 13.05
CA GLY A 438 -9.29 -5.49 13.80
C GLY A 438 -9.75 -5.26 15.25
N LEU A 439 -9.55 -4.08 15.84
CA LEU A 439 -9.93 -3.78 17.23
C LEU A 439 -11.26 -2.98 17.32
N THR A 440 -12.03 -3.19 18.39
CA THR A 440 -13.38 -2.60 18.62
C THR A 440 -13.40 -1.63 19.80
N SER A 441 -12.44 -0.72 19.89
CA SER A 441 -12.39 0.28 20.97
C SER A 441 -12.29 1.69 20.38
N ALA A 442 -13.22 2.56 20.77
CA ALA A 442 -13.14 4.00 20.53
C ALA A 442 -12.95 4.73 21.86
N GLN A 443 -11.89 5.52 21.97
CA GLN A 443 -11.60 6.34 23.13
C GLN A 443 -11.58 7.81 22.73
N ILE A 444 -12.21 8.67 23.54
CA ILE A 444 -12.10 10.12 23.45
C ILE A 444 -11.56 10.61 24.79
N GLU A 445 -10.50 11.40 24.76
CA GLU A 445 -9.97 12.08 25.95
C GLU A 445 -9.99 13.59 25.73
N ARG A 446 -10.78 14.31 26.54
CA ARG A 446 -10.81 15.77 26.51
C ARG A 446 -9.73 16.35 27.40
N ARG A 447 -9.00 17.33 26.87
CA ARG A 447 -8.01 18.13 27.60
C ARG A 447 -8.29 19.61 27.41
N LEU A 448 -8.23 20.36 28.49
CA LEU A 448 -8.31 21.82 28.44
C LEU A 448 -6.91 22.40 28.43
N GLU A 449 -6.71 23.47 27.67
CA GLU A 449 -5.49 24.25 27.73
C GLU A 449 -5.49 25.02 29.06
N PRO A 450 -4.55 24.77 30.00
CA PRO A 450 -4.61 25.38 31.33
C PRO A 450 -4.40 26.90 31.32
N ASP A 451 -3.65 27.40 30.33
CA ASP A 451 -3.36 28.82 30.17
C ASP A 451 -3.36 29.22 28.67
N PRO A 452 -4.55 29.42 28.07
CA PRO A 452 -4.70 29.74 26.64
C PRO A 452 -4.06 31.07 26.23
N ASP A 453 -4.07 32.03 27.14
CA ASP A 453 -3.65 33.42 26.91
C ASP A 453 -2.21 33.69 27.37
N ARG A 454 -1.44 32.62 27.63
CA ARG A 454 -0.02 32.71 27.97
C ARG A 454 0.76 33.58 26.99
N THR A 455 1.75 34.29 27.53
CA THR A 455 2.71 35.05 26.75
C THR A 455 3.59 34.11 25.93
N ILE A 456 3.87 34.53 24.69
CA ILE A 456 4.81 33.81 23.82
C ILE A 456 6.11 34.62 23.83
N ASP A 457 7.10 34.09 24.52
CA ASP A 457 8.41 34.72 24.66
C ASP A 457 9.28 34.30 23.47
N PRO A 458 9.78 35.25 22.67
CA PRO A 458 10.66 34.91 21.56
C PRO A 458 11.92 34.22 22.09
N SER A 459 12.28 33.08 21.47
CA SER A 459 13.57 32.45 21.74
C SER A 459 14.70 33.42 21.36
N PRO A 460 15.76 33.57 22.19
CA PRO A 460 16.93 34.39 21.87
C PRO A 460 17.58 34.06 20.53
#